data_AF-A0A9X5XB09-F1
#
_entry.id   AF-A0A9X5XB09-F1
#
_cell.length_a   1.000
_cell.length_b   1.000
_cell.length_c   1.000
_cell.angle_alpha   90.00
_cell.angle_beta   90.00
_cell.angle_gamma   90.00
#
_symmetry.space_group_name_H-M   'P 1'
#
loop_
_entity.id
_entity.type
_entity.pdbx_description
1 polymer ?
#
loop_
_entity_poly.entity_id
_entity_poly.type
_entity_poly.pdbx_seq_one_letter_code
_entity_poly.pdbx_strand_id
1 'polypeptide(L)' 'DTNGALRAYEPRAVPLALTTGAPFTSRTVFSAAHVVADPFADVSPDSAAAVDWGATLAFRRHLWSHGL' A
#
# COMPACT_ATOMS: atom_id res chain seq x y z
N ASP A 1 13.49 -17.70 13.68
CA ASP A 1 13.69 -18.81 12.72
C ASP A 1 12.55 -19.83 12.94
N THR A 2 12.59 -21.00 12.32
CA THR A 2 11.56 -22.06 12.56
C THR A 2 11.53 -22.55 14.02
N ASN A 3 12.47 -22.12 14.86
CA ASN A 3 12.58 -22.50 16.27
C ASN A 3 12.12 -21.37 17.21
N GLY A 4 11.53 -20.29 16.68
CA GLY A 4 11.11 -19.12 17.48
C GLY A 4 12.25 -18.23 17.95
N ALA A 5 13.50 -18.47 17.51
CA ALA A 5 14.63 -17.63 17.89
C ALA A 5 14.68 -16.33 17.06
N LEU A 6 15.22 -15.27 17.68
CA LEU A 6 15.49 -14.01 17.00
C LEU A 6 16.71 -14.13 16.07
N ARG A 7 16.67 -13.41 14.96
CA ARG A 7 17.78 -13.34 14.01
C ARG A 7 17.98 -11.88 13.60
N ALA A 8 19.23 -11.44 13.55
CA ALA A 8 19.56 -10.16 12.96
C ALA A 8 19.25 -10.18 11.45
N TYR A 9 18.57 -9.15 10.98
CA TYR A 9 18.27 -8.91 9.57
C TYR A 9 18.68 -7.49 9.22
N GLU A 10 19.51 -7.35 8.20
CA GLU A 10 19.90 -6.05 7.66
C GLU A 10 19.14 -5.82 6.34
N PRO A 11 18.20 -4.86 6.30
CA PRO A 11 17.51 -4.50 5.07
C PRO A 11 18.45 -3.83 4.07
N ARG A 12 18.10 -3.90 2.78
CA ARG A 12 18.73 -3.04 1.78
C ARG A 12 18.45 -1.57 2.11
N ALA A 13 19.49 -0.77 2.28
CA ALA A 13 19.38 0.64 2.65
C ALA A 13 18.99 1.57 1.48
N VAL A 14 19.27 1.18 0.24
CA VAL A 14 18.98 2.01 -0.95
C VAL A 14 17.58 1.66 -1.49
N PRO A 15 16.60 2.58 -1.41
CA PRO A 15 15.27 2.35 -1.95
C PRO A 15 15.28 2.39 -3.48
N LEU A 16 14.25 1.79 -4.08
CA LEU A 16 14.02 1.91 -5.52
C LEU A 16 13.59 3.35 -5.85
N ALA A 17 14.30 4.00 -6.77
CA ALA A 17 13.87 5.28 -7.32
C ALA A 17 12.74 5.06 -8.33
N LEU A 18 11.52 5.43 -7.96
CA LEU A 18 10.36 5.37 -8.85
C LEU A 18 10.21 6.71 -9.58
N THR A 19 10.08 6.64 -10.90
CA THR A 19 9.68 7.80 -11.70
C THR A 19 8.17 7.99 -11.61
N THR A 20 7.73 9.20 -11.26
CA THR A 20 6.36 9.65 -11.54
C THR A 20 6.26 9.97 -13.03
N GLY A 21 5.15 9.64 -13.69
CA GLY A 21 5.11 9.84 -15.14
C GLY A 21 3.83 9.40 -15.84
N ALA A 22 3.87 9.52 -17.17
CA ALA A 22 2.77 9.21 -18.06
C ALA A 22 2.39 7.71 -18.02
N PRO A 23 1.15 7.37 -18.43
CA PRO A 23 0.70 5.99 -18.49
C PRO A 23 1.60 5.08 -19.34
N PHE A 24 1.62 3.79 -19.02
CA PHE A 24 2.34 2.79 -19.80
C PHE A 24 1.80 2.68 -21.24
N THR A 25 2.69 2.70 -22.23
CA THR A 25 2.32 2.71 -23.65
C THR A 25 2.36 1.34 -24.31
N SER A 26 3.12 0.40 -23.77
CA SER A 26 3.34 -0.94 -24.36
C SER A 26 2.46 -2.02 -23.75
N ARG A 27 1.89 -1.79 -22.56
CA ARG A 27 1.05 -2.74 -21.81
C ARG A 27 0.00 -1.99 -21.01
N THR A 28 -1.17 -2.61 -20.88
CA THR A 28 -2.16 -2.21 -19.88
C THR A 28 -1.84 -2.89 -18.56
N VAL A 29 -1.64 -2.11 -17.51
CA VAL A 29 -1.31 -2.60 -16.17
C VAL A 29 -2.34 -2.07 -15.19
N PHE A 30 -2.78 -2.92 -14.26
CA PHE A 30 -3.69 -2.55 -13.19
C PHE A 30 -3.08 -2.91 -11.84
N SER A 31 -3.45 -2.14 -10.81
CA SER A 31 -3.22 -2.51 -9.42
C SER A 31 -4.56 -2.69 -8.72
N ALA A 32 -4.74 -3.85 -8.08
CA ALA A 32 -5.87 -4.09 -7.19
C ALA A 32 -5.62 -3.33 -5.87
N ALA A 33 -6.03 -2.07 -5.82
CA ALA A 33 -5.78 -1.19 -4.68
C ALA A 33 -6.61 -1.60 -3.44
N HIS A 34 -5.95 -1.67 -2.29
CA HIS A 34 -6.58 -1.95 -1.00
C HIS A 34 -7.33 -0.72 -0.44
N VAL A 35 -7.99 -0.91 0.71
CA VAL A 35 -8.56 0.15 1.54
C VAL A 35 -7.80 0.24 2.85
N VAL A 36 -7.76 1.43 3.42
CA VAL A 36 -7.13 1.70 4.72
C VAL A 36 -8.21 1.75 5.78
N ALA A 37 -8.06 0.96 6.84
CA ALA A 37 -8.95 1.01 7.99
C ALA A 37 -8.71 2.29 8.81
N ASP A 38 -9.77 2.88 9.35
CA ASP A 38 -9.64 3.91 10.38
C ASP A 38 -9.23 3.26 11.71
N PRO A 39 -8.01 3.52 12.24
CA PRO A 39 -7.53 2.87 13.45
C PRO A 39 -8.15 3.42 14.74
N PHE A 40 -8.88 4.53 14.67
CA PHE A 40 -9.50 5.18 15.83
C PHE A 40 -11.02 5.00 15.88
N ALA A 41 -11.60 4.32 14.89
CA ALA A 41 -13.02 4.03 14.86
C ALA A 41 -13.40 3.00 15.91
N ASP A 42 -14.52 3.26 16.61
CA ASP A 42 -15.12 2.32 17.56
C ASP A 42 -15.98 1.28 16.81
N VAL A 43 -15.31 0.38 16.08
CA VAL A 43 -15.93 -0.70 15.32
C VAL A 43 -15.31 -2.04 15.69
N SER A 44 -16.14 -3.07 15.82
CA SER A 44 -15.63 -4.43 16.01
C SER A 44 -15.14 -5.01 14.67
N PRO A 45 -14.18 -5.96 14.69
CA PRO A 45 -13.69 -6.61 13.48
C PRO A 45 -14.79 -7.29 12.64
N ASP A 46 -15.88 -7.72 13.27
CA ASP A 46 -17.00 -8.41 12.62
C ASP A 46 -18.12 -7.44 12.14
N SER A 47 -17.99 -6.15 12.47
CA SER A 47 -18.95 -5.12 12.04
C SER A 47 -18.56 -4.51 10.68
N ALA A 48 -19.39 -3.59 10.18
CA ALA A 48 -19.05 -2.87 8.96
C ALA A 48 -17.73 -2.10 9.14
N ALA A 49 -16.81 -2.28 8.19
CA ALA A 49 -15.49 -1.67 8.27
C ALA A 49 -15.58 -0.13 8.25
N ALA A 50 -14.91 0.52 9.20
CA ALA A 50 -14.64 1.93 9.15
C ALA A 50 -13.41 2.18 8.24
N VAL A 51 -13.62 2.92 7.16
CA VAL A 51 -12.59 3.20 6.16
C VAL A 51 -12.07 4.62 6.33
N ASP A 52 -10.74 4.76 6.42
CA ASP A 52 -10.08 6.06 6.21
C ASP A 52 -10.08 6.37 4.71
N TRP A 53 -11.07 7.14 4.28
CA TRP A 53 -11.19 7.56 2.88
C TRP A 53 -10.08 8.49 2.43
N GLY A 54 -9.51 9.29 3.34
CA GLY A 54 -8.40 10.19 3.05
C GLY A 54 -7.16 9.41 2.62
N ALA A 55 -6.72 8.46 3.44
CA ALA A 55 -5.60 7.58 3.16
C ALA A 55 -5.88 6.67 1.95
N THR A 56 -7.08 6.09 1.88
CA THR A 56 -7.50 5.20 0.79
C THR A 56 -7.44 5.88 -0.60
N LEU A 57 -7.87 7.14 -0.69
CA LEU A 57 -7.80 7.91 -1.94
C LEU A 57 -6.40 8.47 -2.19
N ALA A 58 -5.62 8.77 -1.14
CA ALA A 58 -4.22 9.17 -1.29
C ALA A 58 -3.39 8.06 -1.94
N PHE A 59 -3.58 6.81 -1.53
CA PHE A 59 -2.91 5.67 -2.15
C PHE A 59 -3.30 5.50 -3.63
N ARG A 60 -4.58 5.69 -3.98
CA ARG A 60 -5.03 5.65 -5.39
C ARG A 60 -4.38 6.74 -6.24
N ARG A 61 -4.33 7.99 -5.74
CA ARG A 61 -3.63 9.08 -6.43
C ARG A 61 -2.14 8.82 -6.56
N HIS A 62 -1.52 8.18 -5.57
CA HIS A 62 -0.12 7.76 -5.65
C HIS A 62 0.09 6.77 -6.81
N LEU A 63 -0.74 5.73 -6.93
CA LEU A 63 -0.67 4.80 -8.06
C LEU A 63 -0.82 5.52 -9.40
N TRP A 64 -1.80 6.42 -9.53
CA TRP A 64 -2.00 7.21 -10.75
C TRP A 64 -0.79 8.10 -11.08
N SER A 65 -0.13 8.66 -10.07
CA SER A 65 1.08 9.47 -10.28
C SER A 65 2.25 8.66 -10.88
N HIS A 66 2.18 7.32 -10.81
CA HIS A 66 3.14 6.39 -11.40
C HIS A 66 2.66 5.76 -12.72
N GLY A 67 1.58 6.26 -13.33
CA GLY A 67 1.12 5.84 -14.65
C GLY A 67 0.19 4.62 -14.66
N LEU A 68 -0.35 4.24 -13.49
CA LEU A 68 -1.47 3.29 -13.37
C LEU A 68 -2.83 3.99 -13.45
#